data_AF-A0A4Y8S711-F1
#
_entry.id   AF-A0A4Y8S711-F1
#
_cell.length_a   1.000
_cell.length_b   1.000
_cell.length_c   1.000
_cell.angle_alpha   90.00
_cell.angle_beta   90.00
_cell.angle_gamma   90.00
#
_symmetry.space_group_name_H-M   'P 1'
#
loop_
_entity.id
_entity.type
_entity.pdbx_description
1 polymer ?
#
loop_
_entity_poly.entity_id
_entity_poly.type
_entity_poly.pdbx_seq_one_letter_code
_entity_poly.pdbx_strand_id
1 'polypeptide(L)' 'MKTNGFLGIDVSKGYADFLLLDSGKNTLEEGFQLSDNKQGRQKLKELIRGWQQEGLEELYCGVESTGG' A
#
# COMPACT_ATOMS: atom_id res chain seq x y z
N MET A 1 5.76 -4.57 -18.98
CA MET A 1 6.97 -4.51 -18.14
C MET A 1 6.61 -5.15 -16.81
N LYS A 2 7.53 -5.89 -16.20
CA LYS A 2 7.31 -6.41 -14.85
C LYS A 2 7.61 -5.29 -13.87
N THR A 3 6.65 -4.94 -13.02
CA THR A 3 6.82 -3.87 -12.05
C THR A 3 6.79 -4.46 -10.65
N ASN A 4 7.90 -4.30 -9.93
CA ASN A 4 7.96 -4.57 -8.50
C ASN A 4 7.46 -3.34 -7.75
N GLY A 5 6.59 -3.54 -6.78
CA GLY A 5 6.01 -2.48 -5.96
C GLY A 5 6.56 -2.50 -4.56
N PHE A 6 6.81 -1.31 -4.01
CA PHE A 6 7.28 -1.11 -2.65
C PHE A 6 6.23 -0.31 -1.90
N LEU A 7 5.46 -0.97 -1.06
CA LEU A 7 4.40 -0.37 -0.25
C LEU A 7 4.98 0.01 1.11
N GLY A 8 5.16 1.31 1.34
CA GLY A 8 5.44 1.85 2.67
C GLY A 8 4.14 1.94 3.47
N ILE A 9 4.15 1.50 4.72
CA ILE A 9 3.00 1.48 5.61
C ILE A 9 3.41 2.06 6.97
N ASP A 10 2.86 3.22 7.34
CA ASP A 10 2.99 3.80 8.68
C ASP A 10 1.71 3.49 9.47
N VAL A 11 1.83 2.62 10.47
CA VAL A 11 0.71 2.10 11.26
C VAL A 11 0.60 2.89 12.56
N SER A 12 -0.58 3.46 12.79
CA SER A 12 -0.96 4.15 14.03
C SER A 12 -2.21 3.52 14.67
N LYS A 13 -2.69 4.08 15.77
CA LYS A 13 -3.85 3.57 16.49
C LYS A 13 -5.14 3.79 15.69
N GLY A 14 -5.63 2.72 15.07
CA GLY A 14 -6.93 2.68 14.39
C GLY A 14 -6.89 3.05 12.91
N TYR A 15 -5.70 3.30 12.34
CA TYR A 15 -5.51 3.57 10.91
C TYR A 15 -4.06 3.29 10.49
N ALA A 16 -3.82 3.28 9.19
CA ALA A 16 -2.48 3.29 8.61
C ALA A 16 -2.45 4.18 7.37
N ASP A 17 -1.30 4.82 7.14
CA ASP A 17 -0.96 5.57 5.94
C ASP A 17 -0.14 4.69 4.99
N PHE A 18 -0.38 4.83 3.69
CA PHE A 18 0.18 3.98 2.64
C PHE A 18 0.76 4.82 1.52
N LEU A 19 1.87 4.37 0.94
CA LEU A 19 2.49 4.94 -0.28
C LEU A 19 3.08 3.80 -1.12
N LEU A 20 2.74 3.74 -2.41
CA LEU A 20 3.27 2.72 -3.32
C LEU A 20 4.28 3.33 -4.30
N LEU A 21 5.49 2.76 -4.33
CA LEU A 21 6.56 3.16 -5.23
C LEU A 21 6.97 2.03 -6.18
N ASP A 22 7.57 2.38 -7.31
CA ASP A 22 8.32 1.44 -8.15
C ASP A 22 9.79 1.29 -7.70
N SER A 23 10.57 0.49 -8.43
CA SER A 23 12.00 0.29 -8.17
C SER A 23 12.87 1.53 -8.43
N GLY A 24 12.37 2.49 -9.21
CA GLY A 24 12.97 3.80 -9.44
C GLY A 24 12.60 4.84 -8.39
N LYS A 25 11.81 4.48 -7.37
CA LYS A 25 11.22 5.38 -6.36
C LYS A 25 10.20 6.37 -6.94
N ASN A 26 9.65 6.10 -8.12
CA ASN A 26 8.53 6.87 -8.66
C ASN A 26 7.23 6.40 -7.99
N THR A 27 6.32 7.35 -7.73
CA THR A 27 5.00 7.05 -7.17
C THR A 27 4.15 6.29 -8.18
N LEU A 28 3.67 5.10 -7.78
CA LEU A 28 2.68 4.31 -8.52
C LEU A 28 1.25 4.57 -8.01
N GLU A 29 1.10 4.84 -6.72
CA GLU A 29 -0.16 5.25 -6.09
C GLU A 29 0.15 6.39 -5.11
N GLU A 30 -0.63 7.46 -5.21
CA GLU A 30 -0.50 8.61 -4.30
C GLU A 30 -0.80 8.21 -2.85
N GLY A 31 -0.26 8.96 -1.89
CA GLY A 31 -0.43 8.66 -0.48
C GLY A 31 -1.90 8.60 -0.05
N PHE A 32 -2.30 7.54 0.65
CA PHE A 32 -3.67 7.37 1.15
C PHE A 32 -3.70 6.76 2.56
N GLN A 33 -4.79 7.03 3.29
CA GLN A 33 -5.01 6.51 4.64
C GLN A 33 -6.20 5.54 4.65
N LEU A 34 -6.09 4.45 5.40
CA LEU A 34 -7.20 3.54 5.66
C LEU A 34 -7.36 3.32 7.17
N SER A 35 -8.60 3.42 7.65
CA SER A 35 -8.94 3.03 9.02
C SER A 35 -8.83 1.51 9.20
N ASP A 36 -8.46 1.04 10.39
CA ASP A 36 -8.52 -0.37 10.76
C ASP A 36 -9.96 -0.80 11.06
N ASN A 37 -10.76 -0.88 10.01
CA ASN A 37 -12.12 -1.39 10.05
C ASN A 37 -12.40 -2.25 8.82
N LYS A 38 -13.61 -2.82 8.75
CA LYS A 38 -14.01 -3.71 7.65
C LYS A 38 -13.90 -3.03 6.29
N GLN A 39 -14.25 -1.75 6.20
CA GLN A 39 -14.24 -1.00 4.94
C GLN A 39 -12.80 -0.71 4.50
N GLY A 40 -11.92 -0.28 5.42
CA GLY A 40 -10.50 -0.08 5.12
C GLY A 40 -9.82 -1.36 4.64
N ARG A 41 -10.03 -2.48 5.34
CA ARG A 41 -9.49 -3.79 4.90
C ARG A 41 -10.04 -4.25 3.55
N GLN A 42 -11.30 -3.93 3.24
CA GLN A 42 -11.88 -4.25 1.93
C GLN A 42 -11.28 -3.37 0.83
N LYS A 43 -11.14 -2.07 1.07
CA LYS A 43 -10.51 -1.13 0.14
C LYS A 43 -9.06 -1.51 -0.15
N LEU A 44 -8.28 -1.90 0.85
CA LEU A 44 -6.90 -2.37 0.65
C LEU A 44 -6.83 -3.58 -0.28
N LYS A 45 -7.75 -4.55 -0.13
CA LYS A 45 -7.83 -5.72 -1.03
C LYS A 45 -8.16 -5.33 -2.47
N GLU A 46 -9.03 -4.35 -2.66
CA GLU A 46 -9.40 -3.85 -3.99
C GLU A 46 -8.23 -3.14 -4.65
N LEU A 47 -7.49 -2.30 -3.91
CA LEU A 47 -6.29 -1.64 -4.41
C LEU A 47 -5.21 -2.65 -4.83
N ILE A 48 -4.88 -3.62 -3.97
CA ILE A 48 -3.89 -4.66 -4.29
C ILE A 48 -4.29 -5.44 -5.56
N ARG A 49 -5.58 -5.78 -5.71
CA ARG A 49 -6.08 -6.43 -6.93
C ARG A 49 -5.96 -5.54 -8.16
N GLY A 50 -6.27 -4.25 -8.04
CA GLY A 50 -6.10 -3.27 -9.11
C GLY A 50 -4.65 -3.19 -9.58
N TRP A 51 -3.71 -3.04 -8.66
CA TRP A 51 -2.29 -2.98 -9.00
C TRP A 51 -1.81 -4.26 -9.70
N GLN A 52 -2.27 -5.44 -9.26
CA GLN A 52 -1.96 -6.71 -9.93
C GLN A 52 -2.50 -6.76 -11.37
N GLN A 53 -3.71 -6.25 -11.59
CA GLN A 53 -4.30 -6.16 -12.94
C GLN A 53 -3.55 -5.18 -13.84
N GLU A 54 -2.92 -4.15 -13.26
CA GLU A 54 -2.06 -3.18 -13.95
C GLU A 54 -0.64 -3.72 -14.22
N GLY A 55 -0.33 -4.94 -13.79
CA GLY A 55 0.93 -5.62 -14.07
C GLY A 55 1.93 -5.66 -12.91
N LEU A 56 1.48 -5.33 -11.70
CA LEU A 56 2.27 -5.54 -10.48
C LEU A 56 2.39 -7.04 -10.17
N GLU A 57 3.59 -7.61 -10.33
CA GLU A 57 3.81 -9.05 -10.07
C GLU A 57 4.16 -9.33 -8.60
N GLU A 58 4.95 -8.44 -7.99
CA GLU A 58 5.47 -8.62 -6.64
C GLU A 58 5.33 -7.33 -5.83
N LEU A 59 4.88 -7.47 -4.59
CA LEU A 59 4.65 -6.36 -3.67
C LEU A 59 5.45 -6.58 -2.39
N TYR A 60 6.43 -5.70 -2.16
CA TYR A 60 7.24 -5.66 -0.96
C TYR A 60 6.60 -4.66 0.02
N CYS A 61 6.24 -5.11 1.21
CA CYS A 61 5.63 -4.26 2.22
C CYS A 61 6.63 -3.92 3.33
N GLY A 62 6.98 -2.64 3.45
CA GLY A 62 7.75 -2.10 4.58
C GLY A 62 6.79 -1.51 5.60
N VAL A 63 6.73 -2.09 6.79
CA VAL A 63 5.81 -1.66 7.85
C VAL A 63 6.58 -1.02 8.98
N GLU A 64 6.21 0.21 9.32
CA GLU A 64 6.61 0.88 10.56
C GLU A 64 5.39 0.96 11.49
N SER A 65 5.59 0.70 12.78
CA SER A 65 4.58 0.95 13.80
C SER A 65 5.03 2.13 14.64
N THR A 66 4.38 3.27 14.44
CA THR A 66 4.55 4.44 15.29
C THR A 66 3.59 4.26 16.48
N GLY A 67 4.12 4.15 17.69
CA GLY A 67 3.38 3.73 18.89
C GLY A 67 2.36 4.75 19.41
N GLY A 68 1.33 5.06 18.62
CA GLY A 68 0.18 5.89 19.00
C GLY A 68 -0.75 5.27 20.04
#